data_AF-A0AAE0FFQ4-F1
#
_entry.id   AF-A0AAE0FFQ4-F1
#
_cell.length_a   1.000
_cell.length_b   1.000
_cell.length_c   1.000
_cell.angle_alpha   90.00
_cell.angle_beta   90.00
_cell.angle_gamma   90.00
#
_symmetry.space_group_name_H-M   'P 1'
#
loop_
_entity.id
_entity.type
_entity.pdbx_description
1 polymer ?
#
loop_
_entity_poly.entity_id
_entity_poly.type
_entity_poly.pdbx_seq_one_letter_code
_entity_poly.pdbx_strand_id
1 'polypeptide(L)'
;MFAGVPIAKSDFLRPLLERADIKLTGSQHLGQYVPKIEAVEFSLLAAEMRGQRVFLVFDGTQRLGEALSVVARWCDKDFKPQQRLVNFSTLAHSPDNKALSTTLTNVWTRQFQMSVEEVTGFGRDSCKVNGSATARLCIIFPNASDILCICHTLNNTGEHLEFPEKRDFMTSWLILVQTHSNAGVLWSKMTEGSLVSFSNIRWWSKQEVENGIAENFSLLLPFLLRLEADGIGDATTKKMLAIYRKDPILLQVSFAAGLDGVLNLLKTTYELEGDRLEILLVFRRVESLRAYGRRLQDDDENRGLLPNVDAVVRRGLEPLVGYKIVKEFAGHGTYLGTITDIDKEDPVKFMYTITYEDGDVETMDLDELRPFLAVHGSELRKYAVKGLSYAYAYLEKRLTGWAACG
;
A
#
# COMPACT_ATOMS: atom_id res chain seq x y z
N MET A 1 29.12 6.23 19.65
CA MET A 1 28.64 5.07 20.46
C MET A 1 27.22 5.29 21.04
N PHE A 2 26.17 5.22 20.21
CA PHE A 2 24.77 5.49 20.62
C PHE A 2 23.74 4.42 20.19
N ALA A 3 24.19 3.26 19.69
CA ALA A 3 23.30 2.19 19.22
C ALA A 3 22.73 1.29 20.34
N GLY A 4 22.97 1.62 21.63
CA GLY A 4 22.35 0.93 22.77
C GLY A 4 22.81 -0.51 23.05
N VAL A 5 23.72 -1.07 22.25
CA VAL A 5 24.28 -2.43 22.47
C VAL A 5 25.62 -2.32 23.21
N PRO A 6 25.74 -2.89 24.43
CA PRO A 6 27.01 -2.88 25.16
C PRO A 6 28.09 -3.61 24.36
N ILE A 7 29.27 -3.01 24.23
CA ILE A 7 30.38 -3.59 23.47
C ILE A 7 30.83 -4.96 24.00
N ALA A 8 30.63 -5.20 25.30
CA ALA A 8 30.84 -6.49 25.95
C ALA A 8 30.00 -7.62 25.32
N LYS A 9 28.90 -7.30 24.62
CA LYS A 9 28.12 -8.32 23.90
C LYS A 9 28.85 -8.95 22.72
N SER A 10 29.86 -8.26 22.17
CA SER A 10 30.71 -8.84 21.12
C SER A 10 31.46 -10.09 21.60
N ASP A 11 31.82 -10.14 22.89
CA ASP A 11 32.56 -11.28 23.46
C ASP A 11 31.71 -12.56 23.47
N PHE A 12 30.38 -12.46 23.63
CA PHE A 12 29.47 -13.63 23.57
C PHE A 12 29.37 -14.25 22.19
N LEU A 13 29.65 -13.48 21.12
CA LEU A 13 29.60 -13.96 19.74
C LEU A 13 30.92 -14.59 19.29
N ARG A 14 32.02 -14.43 20.04
CA ARG A 14 33.34 -14.94 19.66
C ARG A 14 33.37 -16.45 19.41
N PRO A 15 32.76 -17.33 20.23
CA PRO A 15 32.75 -18.77 19.94
C PRO A 15 32.06 -19.12 18.61
N LEU A 16 31.18 -18.25 18.10
CA LEU A 16 30.52 -18.41 16.81
C LEU A 16 31.38 -17.86 15.66
N LEU A 17 31.99 -16.68 15.86
CA LEU A 17 32.72 -15.96 14.83
C LEU A 17 34.17 -16.44 14.63
N GLU A 18 34.78 -17.03 15.67
CA GLU A 18 36.15 -17.56 15.64
C GLU A 18 36.19 -19.06 15.24
N ARG A 19 35.09 -19.63 14.74
CA ARG A 19 35.02 -21.04 14.29
C ARG A 19 35.99 -21.39 13.17
N ALA A 20 36.41 -20.38 12.40
CA ALA A 20 37.43 -20.52 11.34
C ALA A 20 38.87 -20.33 11.86
N ASP A 21 39.07 -20.37 13.18
CA ASP A 21 40.36 -20.19 13.87
C ASP A 21 41.02 -18.81 13.67
N ILE A 22 40.23 -17.83 13.26
CA ILE A 22 40.63 -16.42 13.18
C ILE A 22 40.22 -15.74 14.47
N LYS A 23 41.20 -15.38 15.31
CA LYS A 23 40.96 -14.65 16.56
C LYS A 23 40.50 -13.22 16.28
N LEU A 24 39.36 -12.85 16.84
CA LEU A 24 38.88 -11.48 16.88
C LEU A 24 39.55 -10.73 18.03
N THR A 25 39.59 -9.41 17.90
CA THR A 25 40.01 -8.56 19.01
C THR A 25 38.92 -8.48 20.09
N GLY A 26 39.31 -8.23 21.35
CA GLY A 26 38.40 -8.20 22.49
C GLY A 26 37.61 -6.89 22.59
N SER A 27 36.48 -6.93 23.31
CA SER A 27 35.60 -5.76 23.51
C SER A 27 36.30 -4.51 24.06
N GLN A 28 37.30 -4.67 24.94
CA GLN A 28 38.10 -3.56 25.45
C GLN A 28 38.90 -2.86 24.35
N HIS A 29 39.50 -3.63 23.44
CA HIS A 29 40.25 -3.08 22.30
C HIS A 29 39.30 -2.45 21.29
N LEU A 30 38.17 -3.10 20.98
CA LEU A 30 37.11 -2.49 20.16
C LEU A 30 36.63 -1.15 20.75
N GLY A 31 36.50 -1.04 22.08
CA GLY A 31 36.07 0.18 22.75
C GLY A 31 37.02 1.36 22.56
N GLN A 32 38.30 1.09 22.30
CA GLN A 32 39.30 2.12 21.98
C GLN A 32 39.31 2.49 20.50
N TYR A 33 39.02 1.54 19.60
CA TYR A 33 39.11 1.75 18.15
C TYR A 33 37.82 2.27 17.55
N VAL A 34 36.65 1.79 17.99
CA VAL A 34 35.34 2.19 17.44
C VAL A 34 35.16 3.72 17.47
N PRO A 35 35.45 4.45 18.56
CA PRO A 35 35.34 5.91 18.55
C PRO A 35 36.30 6.61 17.58
N LYS A 36 37.50 6.04 17.37
CA LYS A 36 38.49 6.59 16.42
C LYS A 36 38.04 6.37 14.98
N ILE A 37 37.55 5.17 14.67
CA ILE A 37 36.97 4.84 13.37
C ILE A 37 35.75 5.72 13.13
N GLU A 38 34.83 5.81 14.10
CA GLU A 38 33.63 6.66 14.03
C GLU A 38 34.00 8.13 13.75
N ALA A 39 35.02 8.69 14.41
CA ALA A 39 35.49 10.04 14.16
C ALA A 39 36.07 10.23 12.74
N VAL A 40 36.82 9.24 12.24
CA VAL A 40 37.36 9.26 10.87
C VAL A 40 36.23 9.17 9.85
N GLU A 41 35.30 8.23 10.02
CA GLU A 41 34.13 8.06 9.15
C GLU A 41 33.28 9.34 9.12
N PHE A 42 33.02 9.98 10.27
CA PHE A 42 32.31 11.26 10.30
C PHE A 42 33.08 12.37 9.57
N SER A 43 34.41 12.41 9.69
CA SER A 43 35.22 13.39 8.97
C SER A 43 35.18 13.18 7.45
N LEU A 44 35.21 11.93 7.00
CA LEU A 44 35.09 11.55 5.59
C LEU A 44 33.70 11.90 5.04
N LEU A 45 32.63 11.55 5.76
CA LEU A 45 31.26 11.93 5.39
C LEU A 45 31.10 13.45 5.34
N ALA A 46 31.67 14.18 6.31
CA ALA A 46 31.63 15.63 6.32
C ALA A 46 32.33 16.24 5.10
N ALA A 47 33.49 15.70 4.71
CA ALA A 47 34.22 16.13 3.53
C ALA A 47 33.47 15.80 2.24
N GLU A 48 32.81 14.65 2.18
CA GLU A 48 32.01 14.21 1.03
C GLU A 48 30.81 15.13 0.77
N MET A 49 30.06 15.49 1.83
CA MET A 49 28.84 16.29 1.73
C MET A 49 29.11 17.81 1.65
N ARG A 50 30.32 18.28 1.95
CA ARG A 50 30.63 19.72 1.98
C ARG A 50 30.40 20.38 0.62
N GLY A 51 29.66 21.49 0.62
CA GLY A 51 29.31 22.23 -0.60
C GLY A 51 28.23 21.56 -1.44
N GLN A 52 27.68 20.43 -1.01
CA GLN A 52 26.54 19.79 -1.66
C GLN A 52 25.23 20.43 -1.19
N ARG A 53 24.20 20.34 -2.04
CA ARG A 53 22.83 20.67 -1.67
C ARG A 53 22.16 19.40 -1.15
N VAL A 54 21.84 19.38 0.15
CA VAL A 54 21.46 18.15 0.85
C VAL A 54 20.00 18.19 1.28
N PHE A 55 19.34 17.08 1.06
CA PHE A 55 18.00 16.81 1.55
C PHE A 55 18.07 15.83 2.72
N LEU A 56 17.46 16.18 3.86
CA LEU A 56 17.51 15.36 5.08
C LEU A 56 16.21 14.58 5.26
N VAL A 57 16.26 13.26 5.14
CA VAL A 57 15.14 12.37 5.45
C VAL A 57 15.31 11.87 6.88
N PHE A 58 14.26 11.89 7.68
CA PHE A 58 14.28 11.28 9.00
C PHE A 58 13.06 10.39 9.22
N ASP A 59 13.30 9.28 9.89
CA ASP A 59 12.27 8.29 10.21
C ASP A 59 12.57 7.63 11.56
N GLY A 60 11.49 7.25 12.25
CA GLY A 60 11.52 6.72 13.60
C GLY A 60 10.62 5.50 13.74
N THR A 61 11.14 4.43 14.34
CA THR A 61 10.31 3.26 14.69
C THR A 61 10.29 3.03 16.20
N GLN A 62 9.10 2.73 16.71
CA GLN A 62 8.89 2.45 18.13
C GLN A 62 8.89 0.95 18.43
N ARG A 63 9.49 0.54 19.56
CA ARG A 63 9.31 -0.81 20.14
C ARG A 63 9.32 -0.81 21.68
N LEU A 64 10.49 -0.57 22.28
CA LEU A 64 10.67 -0.35 23.73
C LEU A 64 11.10 1.10 24.06
N GLY A 65 11.35 1.86 22.99
CA GLY A 65 11.79 3.23 22.90
C GLY A 65 11.71 3.60 21.41
N GLU A 66 12.45 4.59 20.96
CA GLU A 66 12.49 4.98 19.54
C GLU A 66 13.87 4.76 18.93
N ALA A 67 13.92 4.12 17.77
CA ALA A 67 15.11 4.14 16.92
C ALA A 67 14.89 5.23 15.86
N LEU A 68 15.60 6.36 16.01
CA LEU A 68 15.56 7.49 15.09
C LEU A 68 16.73 7.42 14.13
N SER A 69 16.43 7.50 12.83
CA SER A 69 17.40 7.56 11.74
C SER A 69 17.31 8.88 11.01
N VAL A 70 18.46 9.37 10.54
CA VAL A 70 18.55 10.56 9.68
C VAL A 70 19.48 10.23 8.52
N VAL A 71 18.99 10.42 7.31
CA VAL A 71 19.70 10.14 6.06
C VAL A 71 19.83 11.44 5.28
N ALA A 72 21.07 11.78 4.91
CA ALA A 72 21.35 12.83 3.96
C ALA A 72 21.31 12.28 2.54
N ARG A 73 20.58 12.95 1.64
CA ARG A 73 20.50 12.62 0.21
C ARG A 73 20.91 13.82 -0.62
N TRP A 74 21.67 13.61 -1.68
CA TRP A 74 22.03 14.65 -2.66
C TRP A 74 22.31 14.03 -4.02
N CYS A 75 22.44 14.87 -5.04
CA CYS A 75 23.00 14.45 -6.33
C CYS A 75 24.41 15.03 -6.44
N ASP A 76 25.38 14.20 -6.78
CA ASP A 76 26.74 14.68 -7.04
C ASP A 76 26.82 15.43 -8.40
N LYS A 77 28.02 15.91 -8.72
CA LYS A 77 28.32 16.63 -9.95
C LYS A 77 28.05 15.84 -11.24
N ASP A 78 27.98 14.51 -11.15
CA ASP A 78 27.69 13.61 -12.28
C ASP A 78 26.20 13.23 -12.30
N PHE A 79 25.37 13.91 -11.51
CA PHE A 79 23.94 13.65 -11.36
C PHE A 79 23.63 12.24 -10.82
N LYS A 80 24.54 11.67 -10.00
CA LYS A 80 24.31 10.38 -9.35
C LYS A 80 23.72 10.61 -7.96
N PRO A 81 22.61 9.93 -7.63
CA PRO A 81 22.06 9.95 -6.29
C PRO A 81 23.05 9.38 -5.27
N GLN A 82 23.25 10.13 -4.20
CA GLN A 82 24.02 9.71 -3.04
C GLN A 82 23.11 9.69 -1.82
N GLN A 83 23.35 8.75 -0.92
CA GLN A 83 22.65 8.65 0.36
C GLN A 83 23.61 8.20 1.47
N ARG A 84 23.56 8.88 2.62
CA ARG A 84 24.38 8.51 3.79
C ARG A 84 23.53 8.59 5.06
N LEU A 85 23.65 7.56 5.90
CA LEU A 85 23.14 7.60 7.26
C LEU A 85 24.02 8.58 8.06
N VAL A 86 23.46 9.71 8.45
CA VAL A 86 24.18 10.78 9.17
C VAL A 86 23.93 10.75 10.67
N ASN A 87 22.81 10.13 11.09
CA ASN A 87 22.56 9.85 12.50
C ASN A 87 21.71 8.58 12.67
N PHE A 88 22.07 7.77 13.66
CA PHE A 88 21.24 6.69 14.17
C PHE A 88 21.31 6.70 15.69
N SER A 89 20.17 6.86 16.33
CA SER A 89 20.07 7.02 17.77
C SER A 89 18.91 6.22 18.34
N THR A 90 19.16 5.49 19.43
CA THR A 90 18.12 4.85 20.22
C THR A 90 17.75 5.72 21.41
N LEU A 91 16.49 6.13 21.49
CA LEU A 91 15.93 7.00 22.52
C LEU A 91 15.03 6.19 23.45
N ALA A 92 15.02 6.51 24.74
CA ALA A 92 14.14 5.84 25.71
C ALA A 92 12.65 6.11 25.42
N HIS A 93 12.34 7.28 24.89
CA HIS A 93 11.01 7.71 24.50
C HIS A 93 11.07 8.47 23.18
N SER A 94 9.94 8.56 22.50
CA SER A 94 9.82 9.39 21.31
C SER A 94 10.09 10.85 21.61
N PRO A 95 10.89 11.54 20.77
CA PRO A 95 11.15 12.95 20.97
C PRO A 95 9.87 13.75 20.72
N ASP A 96 9.65 14.79 21.52
CA ASP A 96 8.68 15.81 21.15
C ASP A 96 9.19 16.65 19.96
N ASN A 97 8.35 17.55 19.45
CA ASN A 97 8.71 18.37 18.29
C ASN A 97 9.96 19.25 18.49
N LYS A 98 10.24 19.69 19.73
CA LYS A 98 11.38 20.54 20.07
C LYS A 98 12.65 19.72 20.20
N ALA A 99 12.57 18.56 20.85
CA ALA A 99 13.66 17.62 20.96
C ALA A 99 14.09 17.12 19.57
N LEU A 100 13.12 16.76 18.72
CA LEU A 100 13.39 16.30 17.36
C LEU A 100 14.06 17.39 16.51
N SER A 101 13.52 18.62 16.48
CA SER A 101 14.13 19.73 15.74
C SER A 101 15.53 20.07 16.24
N THR A 102 15.74 20.00 17.57
CA THR A 102 17.06 20.24 18.18
C THR A 102 18.05 19.15 17.80
N THR A 103 17.65 17.88 17.82
CA THR A 103 18.49 16.75 17.39
C THR A 103 18.92 16.92 15.95
N LEU A 104 17.98 17.18 15.02
CA LEU A 104 18.28 17.36 13.60
C LEU A 104 19.21 18.57 13.36
N THR A 105 18.96 19.67 14.07
CA THR A 105 19.84 20.86 14.01
C THR A 105 21.24 20.54 14.52
N ASN A 106 21.37 19.80 15.61
CA ASN A 106 22.67 19.44 16.20
C ASN A 106 23.46 18.46 15.31
N VAL A 107 22.78 17.49 14.70
CA VAL A 107 23.40 16.57 13.73
C VAL A 107 24.06 17.42 12.63
N TRP A 108 23.32 18.33 12.01
CA TRP A 108 23.86 19.12 10.91
C TRP A 108 24.92 20.14 11.34
N THR A 109 24.58 21.01 12.30
CA THR A 109 25.39 22.20 12.61
C THR A 109 26.52 21.94 13.60
N ARG A 110 26.40 20.94 14.49
CA ARG A 110 27.40 20.66 15.53
C ARG A 110 28.27 19.46 15.19
N GLN A 111 27.65 18.36 14.78
CA GLN A 111 28.37 17.12 14.47
C GLN A 111 29.08 17.20 13.11
N PHE A 112 28.39 17.67 12.06
CA PHE A 112 29.00 17.84 10.74
C PHE A 112 29.58 19.24 10.48
N GLN A 113 29.26 20.23 11.33
CA GLN A 113 29.72 21.63 11.19
C GLN A 113 29.41 22.21 9.81
N MET A 114 28.20 21.94 9.32
CA MET A 114 27.71 22.35 8.00
C MET A 114 26.80 23.57 8.07
N SER A 115 26.68 24.27 6.94
CA SER A 115 25.88 25.48 6.82
C SER A 115 24.40 25.14 6.76
N VAL A 116 23.54 25.92 7.41
CA VAL A 116 22.08 25.70 7.34
C VAL A 116 21.52 25.97 5.94
N GLU A 117 22.26 26.74 5.13
CA GLU A 117 21.92 27.07 3.74
C GLU A 117 22.12 25.89 2.79
N GLU A 118 22.92 24.88 3.17
CA GLU A 118 23.17 23.68 2.36
C GLU A 118 21.96 22.73 2.36
N VAL A 119 21.09 22.81 3.36
CA VAL A 119 19.89 21.97 3.45
C VAL A 119 18.78 22.51 2.56
N THR A 120 18.37 21.73 1.57
CA THR A 120 17.30 22.09 0.62
C THR A 120 15.93 21.54 1.00
N GLY A 121 15.86 20.65 1.98
CA GLY A 121 14.58 20.20 2.50
C GLY A 121 14.65 19.05 3.48
N PHE A 122 13.46 18.72 4.00
CA PHE A 122 13.25 17.66 4.96
C PHE A 122 12.20 16.67 4.45
N GLY A 123 12.54 15.38 4.47
CA GLY A 123 11.62 14.29 4.17
C GLY A 123 11.10 13.68 5.46
N ARG A 124 9.78 13.59 5.61
CA ARG A 124 9.15 13.03 6.82
C ARG A 124 7.85 12.30 6.52
N ASP A 125 7.43 11.43 7.42
CA ASP A 125 6.10 10.86 7.38
C ASP A 125 4.99 11.89 7.74
N SER A 126 3.75 11.40 7.83
CA SER A 126 2.60 12.22 8.19
C SER A 126 2.39 12.39 9.71
N CYS A 127 3.29 11.90 10.56
CA CYS A 127 3.15 12.04 12.00
C CYS A 127 3.12 13.52 12.38
N LYS A 128 2.17 13.89 13.27
CA LYS A 128 1.95 15.28 13.69
C LYS A 128 3.19 15.90 14.33
N VAL A 129 3.92 15.11 15.13
CA VAL A 129 5.15 15.55 15.79
C VAL A 129 6.21 15.93 14.75
N ASN A 130 6.36 15.11 13.70
CA ASN A 130 7.30 15.34 12.62
C ASN A 130 6.95 16.62 11.85
N GLY A 131 5.67 16.84 11.53
CA GLY A 131 5.22 18.09 10.91
C GLY A 131 5.50 19.34 11.76
N SER A 132 5.25 19.27 13.07
CA SER A 132 5.56 20.38 13.99
C SER A 132 7.07 20.62 14.15
N ALA A 133 7.89 19.56 14.10
CA ALA A 133 9.34 19.68 14.15
C ALA A 133 9.88 20.31 12.85
N THR A 134 9.41 19.87 11.68
CA THR A 134 9.84 20.41 10.39
C THR A 134 9.44 21.87 10.20
N ALA A 135 8.25 22.28 10.65
CA ALA A 135 7.87 23.69 10.65
C ALA A 135 8.86 24.58 11.43
N ARG A 136 9.42 24.07 12.55
CA ARG A 136 10.49 24.76 13.28
C ARG A 136 11.81 24.74 12.51
N LEU A 137 12.15 23.63 11.87
CA LEU A 137 13.37 23.51 11.08
C LEU A 137 13.36 24.46 9.88
N CYS A 138 12.25 24.62 9.16
CA CYS A 138 12.17 25.55 8.03
C CYS A 138 12.42 27.03 8.42
N ILE A 139 12.25 27.39 9.70
CA ILE A 139 12.65 28.72 10.21
C ILE A 139 14.18 28.82 10.37
N ILE A 140 14.83 27.71 10.75
CA ILE A 140 16.28 27.64 11.01
C ILE A 140 17.06 27.43 9.70
N PHE A 141 16.48 26.67 8.77
CA PHE A 141 17.07 26.26 7.49
C PHE A 141 16.31 26.97 6.36
N PRO A 142 16.73 28.19 5.96
CA PRO A 142 15.92 29.09 5.14
C PRO A 142 15.67 28.58 3.71
N ASN A 143 16.50 27.65 3.22
CA ASN A 143 16.35 27.06 1.89
C ASN A 143 15.57 25.73 1.92
N ALA A 144 15.11 25.29 3.09
CA ALA A 144 14.55 23.96 3.26
C ALA A 144 13.05 23.91 2.97
N SER A 145 12.65 23.05 2.03
CA SER A 145 11.25 22.67 1.82
C SER A 145 10.85 21.51 2.73
N ASP A 146 9.62 21.53 3.25
CA ASP A 146 9.02 20.38 3.93
C ASP A 146 8.42 19.45 2.87
N ILE A 147 8.78 18.16 2.86
CA ILE A 147 8.22 17.19 1.92
C ILE A 147 7.70 15.99 2.71
N LEU A 148 6.41 15.73 2.52
CA LEU A 148 5.74 14.58 3.11
C LEU A 148 6.03 13.32 2.29
N CYS A 149 6.22 12.20 2.97
CA CYS A 149 6.45 10.91 2.35
C CYS A 149 5.22 10.48 1.53
N ILE A 150 5.37 10.53 0.20
CA ILE A 150 4.33 10.14 -0.74
C ILE A 150 3.91 8.69 -0.50
N CYS A 151 4.87 7.79 -0.30
CA CYS A 151 4.58 6.37 -0.03
C CYS A 151 3.67 6.18 1.17
N HIS A 152 3.90 6.92 2.26
CA HIS A 152 3.05 6.92 3.44
C HIS A 152 1.65 7.47 3.14
N THR A 153 1.55 8.49 2.29
CA THR A 153 0.25 9.06 1.87
C THR A 153 -0.53 8.07 1.03
N LEU A 154 0.12 7.37 0.10
CA LEU A 154 -0.51 6.36 -0.73
C LEU A 154 -0.97 5.16 0.10
N ASN A 155 -0.14 4.65 1.02
CA ASN A 155 -0.55 3.59 1.94
C ASN A 155 -1.76 4.02 2.79
N ASN A 156 -1.72 5.22 3.36
CA ASN A 156 -2.85 5.76 4.14
C ASN A 156 -4.10 5.98 3.28
N THR A 157 -3.95 6.30 1.99
CA THR A 157 -5.07 6.40 1.05
C THR A 157 -5.80 5.07 0.96
N GLY A 158 -5.08 3.96 0.87
CA GLY A 158 -5.68 2.61 0.88
C GLY A 158 -6.45 2.26 2.15
N GLU A 159 -6.06 2.81 3.31
CA GLU A 159 -6.78 2.59 4.57
C GLU A 159 -8.13 3.34 4.65
N HIS A 160 -8.41 4.26 3.72
CA HIS A 160 -9.67 5.01 3.65
C HIS A 160 -10.70 4.38 2.68
N LEU A 161 -10.48 3.13 2.27
CA LEU A 161 -11.50 2.36 1.56
C LEU A 161 -12.66 2.02 2.50
N GLU A 162 -13.89 2.30 2.07
CA GLU A 162 -15.08 2.03 2.89
C GLU A 162 -15.83 0.78 2.41
N PHE A 163 -15.45 -0.36 2.98
CA PHE A 163 -16.12 -1.65 2.77
C PHE A 163 -16.31 -2.37 4.12
N PRO A 164 -17.43 -2.14 4.85
CA PRO A 164 -17.63 -2.65 6.21
C PRO A 164 -17.58 -4.18 6.30
N GLU A 165 -18.22 -4.90 5.38
CA GLU A 165 -18.20 -6.36 5.30
C GLU A 165 -16.79 -6.90 5.08
N LYS A 166 -16.02 -6.28 4.18
CA LYS A 166 -14.61 -6.64 3.96
C LYS A 166 -13.78 -6.41 5.20
N ARG A 167 -13.93 -5.25 5.85
CA ARG A 167 -13.20 -4.89 7.07
C ARG A 167 -13.46 -5.90 8.19
N ASP A 168 -14.73 -6.24 8.41
CA ASP A 168 -15.13 -7.15 9.48
C ASP A 168 -14.70 -8.60 9.18
N PHE A 169 -14.74 -8.98 7.89
CA PHE A 169 -14.19 -10.25 7.40
C PHE A 169 -12.69 -10.33 7.63
N MET A 170 -11.94 -9.34 7.16
CA MET A 170 -10.48 -9.27 7.25
C MET A 170 -9.99 -9.22 8.70
N THR A 171 -10.71 -8.55 9.59
CA THR A 171 -10.40 -8.57 11.03
C THR A 171 -10.42 -10.02 11.56
N SER A 172 -11.43 -10.79 11.18
CA SER A 172 -11.59 -12.19 11.62
C SER A 172 -10.56 -13.10 10.96
N TRP A 173 -10.26 -12.87 9.68
CA TRP A 173 -9.24 -13.58 8.91
C TRP A 173 -7.84 -13.41 9.53
N LEU A 174 -7.43 -12.16 9.78
CA LEU A 174 -6.10 -11.84 10.31
C LEU A 174 -5.91 -12.46 11.70
N ILE A 175 -6.94 -12.44 12.56
CA ILE A 175 -6.89 -13.14 13.86
C ILE A 175 -6.71 -14.64 13.63
N LEU A 176 -7.54 -15.26 12.78
CA LEU A 176 -7.49 -16.71 12.53
C LEU A 176 -6.09 -17.17 12.10
N VAL A 177 -5.50 -16.53 11.09
CA VAL A 177 -4.20 -16.96 10.54
C VAL A 177 -3.03 -16.66 11.48
N GLN A 178 -3.16 -15.68 12.37
CA GLN A 178 -2.16 -15.39 13.40
C GLN A 178 -2.23 -16.35 14.58
N THR A 179 -3.43 -16.78 14.98
CA THR A 179 -3.61 -17.64 16.17
C THR A 179 -3.63 -19.14 15.84
N HIS A 180 -3.92 -19.51 14.58
CA HIS A 180 -4.03 -20.91 14.17
C HIS A 180 -3.18 -21.18 12.92
N SER A 181 -1.95 -21.67 13.12
CA SER A 181 -1.04 -22.05 12.03
C SER A 181 -1.67 -23.07 11.06
N ASN A 182 -2.51 -23.98 11.55
CA ASN A 182 -3.23 -24.95 10.73
C ASN A 182 -4.16 -24.30 9.69
N ALA A 183 -4.75 -23.14 9.99
CA ALA A 183 -5.58 -22.42 9.02
C ALA A 183 -4.74 -21.93 7.82
N GLY A 184 -3.53 -21.42 8.09
CA GLY A 184 -2.61 -21.00 7.04
C GLY A 184 -2.08 -22.15 6.19
N VAL A 185 -1.80 -23.30 6.81
CA VAL A 185 -1.41 -24.53 6.10
C VAL A 185 -2.54 -25.01 5.19
N LEU A 186 -3.77 -25.02 5.71
CA LEU A 186 -4.95 -25.44 4.94
C LEU A 186 -5.17 -24.53 3.72
N TRP A 187 -5.13 -23.21 3.92
CA TRP A 187 -5.26 -22.24 2.82
C TRP A 187 -4.18 -22.47 1.76
N SER A 188 -2.93 -22.58 2.19
CA SER A 188 -1.78 -22.80 1.28
C SER A 188 -1.92 -24.08 0.46
N LYS A 189 -2.49 -25.14 1.06
CA LYS A 189 -2.77 -26.40 0.35
C LYS A 189 -3.87 -26.25 -0.69
N MET A 190 -4.89 -25.44 -0.40
CA MET A 190 -6.02 -25.24 -1.31
C MET A 190 -5.68 -24.34 -2.50
N THR A 191 -4.82 -23.33 -2.29
CA THR A 191 -4.40 -22.39 -3.34
C THR A 191 -3.15 -22.81 -4.08
N GLU A 192 -2.51 -23.92 -3.69
CA GLU A 192 -1.20 -24.37 -4.19
C GLU A 192 -0.09 -23.29 -4.08
N GLY A 193 -0.24 -22.37 -3.13
CA GLY A 193 0.66 -21.23 -2.93
C GLY A 193 0.95 -20.99 -1.46
N SER A 194 1.88 -20.08 -1.16
CA SER A 194 2.15 -19.67 0.22
C SER A 194 1.11 -18.66 0.70
N LEU A 195 0.61 -18.82 1.93
CA LEU A 195 -0.17 -17.77 2.58
C LEU A 195 0.67 -16.48 2.69
N VAL A 196 0.17 -15.39 2.12
CA VAL A 196 0.75 -14.06 2.29
C VAL A 196 0.63 -13.64 3.76
N SER A 197 1.75 -13.27 4.38
CA SER A 197 1.78 -12.86 5.78
C SER A 197 1.51 -11.37 5.94
N PHE A 198 0.61 -11.05 6.86
CA PHE A 198 0.36 -9.67 7.30
C PHE A 198 1.49 -9.15 8.20
N SER A 199 1.83 -7.87 8.05
CA SER A 199 2.81 -7.16 8.88
C SER A 199 2.32 -5.77 9.21
N ASN A 200 2.27 -5.43 10.50
CA ASN A 200 1.88 -4.09 10.96
C ASN A 200 2.87 -2.98 10.56
N ILE A 201 4.07 -3.34 10.07
CA ILE A 201 5.14 -2.39 9.75
C ILE A 201 5.28 -2.21 8.25
N ARG A 202 5.04 -3.26 7.46
CA ARG A 202 5.22 -3.23 6.01
C ARG A 202 4.00 -2.63 5.32
N TRP A 203 4.22 -1.62 4.47
CA TRP A 203 3.18 -1.03 3.64
C TRP A 203 2.45 -2.08 2.81
N TRP A 204 1.14 -1.87 2.64
CA TRP A 204 0.26 -2.70 1.82
C TRP A 204 0.15 -4.17 2.20
N SER A 205 0.73 -4.62 3.32
CA SER A 205 0.71 -6.03 3.69
C SER A 205 -0.71 -6.60 3.85
N LYS A 206 -1.66 -5.78 4.34
CA LYS A 206 -3.08 -6.14 4.39
C LYS A 206 -3.68 -6.28 3.00
N GLN A 207 -3.42 -5.34 2.10
CA GLN A 207 -3.94 -5.36 0.74
C GLN A 207 -3.43 -6.57 -0.04
N GLU A 208 -2.18 -6.99 0.16
CA GLU A 208 -1.67 -8.19 -0.50
C GLU A 208 -2.34 -9.48 0.00
N VAL A 209 -2.69 -9.56 1.29
CA VAL A 209 -3.54 -10.64 1.80
C VAL A 209 -4.92 -10.59 1.15
N GLU A 210 -5.52 -9.40 1.05
CA GLU A 210 -6.81 -9.21 0.37
C GLU A 210 -6.75 -9.62 -1.10
N ASN A 211 -5.67 -9.30 -1.83
CA ASN A 211 -5.47 -9.71 -3.22
C ASN A 211 -5.44 -11.24 -3.35
N GLY A 212 -4.69 -11.92 -2.48
CA GLY A 212 -4.64 -13.38 -2.47
C GLY A 212 -6.00 -14.03 -2.20
N ILE A 213 -6.84 -13.42 -1.36
CA ILE A 213 -8.23 -13.86 -1.14
C ILE A 213 -9.08 -13.58 -2.38
N ALA A 214 -8.94 -12.41 -3.00
CA ALA A 214 -9.70 -12.02 -4.19
C ALA A 214 -9.44 -12.94 -5.38
N GLU A 215 -8.18 -13.27 -5.64
CA GLU A 215 -7.75 -14.19 -6.70
C GLU A 215 -8.27 -15.62 -6.49
N ASN A 216 -8.45 -16.02 -5.23
CA ASN A 216 -8.89 -17.36 -4.84
C ASN A 216 -10.31 -17.36 -4.23
N PHE A 217 -11.14 -16.37 -4.56
CA PHE A 217 -12.41 -16.16 -3.87
C PHE A 217 -13.37 -17.36 -3.98
N SER A 218 -13.32 -18.10 -5.09
CA SER A 218 -14.10 -19.33 -5.29
C SER A 218 -13.77 -20.44 -4.27
N LEU A 219 -12.57 -20.44 -3.71
CA LEU A 219 -12.12 -21.39 -2.69
C LEU A 219 -12.51 -20.97 -1.26
N LEU A 220 -13.03 -19.75 -1.09
CA LEU A 220 -13.31 -19.18 0.23
C LEU A 220 -14.38 -19.97 1.00
N LEU A 221 -15.49 -20.32 0.36
CA LEU A 221 -16.53 -21.11 1.01
C LEU A 221 -16.06 -22.54 1.35
N PRO A 222 -15.46 -23.31 0.42
CA PRO A 222 -14.88 -24.61 0.76
C PRO A 222 -13.86 -24.54 1.91
N PHE A 223 -13.04 -23.50 1.94
CA PHE A 223 -12.08 -23.27 3.01
C PHE A 223 -12.76 -23.05 4.36
N LEU A 224 -13.75 -22.14 4.42
CA LEU A 224 -14.47 -21.83 5.65
C LEU A 224 -15.27 -23.03 6.19
N LEU A 225 -15.90 -23.81 5.31
CA LEU A 225 -16.60 -25.05 5.70
C LEU A 225 -15.63 -26.10 6.25
N ARG A 226 -14.43 -26.18 5.68
CA ARG A 226 -13.40 -27.10 6.17
C ARG A 226 -12.87 -26.70 7.54
N LEU A 227 -12.64 -25.40 7.77
CA LEU A 227 -12.28 -24.88 9.08
C LEU A 227 -13.35 -25.19 10.14
N GLU A 228 -14.64 -25.03 9.79
CA GLU A 228 -15.76 -25.33 10.67
C GLU A 228 -15.82 -26.83 11.01
N ALA A 229 -15.63 -27.70 10.02
CA ALA A 229 -15.61 -29.14 10.21
C ALA A 229 -14.42 -29.63 11.07
N ASP A 230 -13.25 -29.00 10.89
CA ASP A 230 -12.03 -29.35 11.62
C ASP A 230 -11.92 -28.64 13.00
N GLY A 231 -12.89 -27.80 13.38
CA GLY A 231 -12.90 -27.06 14.65
C GLY A 231 -11.78 -26.03 14.79
N ILE A 232 -11.35 -25.43 13.67
CA ILE A 232 -10.25 -24.47 13.62
C ILE A 232 -10.80 -23.05 13.74
N GLY A 233 -10.44 -22.36 14.83
CA GLY A 233 -10.82 -20.97 15.06
C GLY A 233 -12.33 -20.75 15.17
N ASP A 234 -13.06 -21.64 15.84
CA ASP A 234 -14.53 -21.69 15.91
C ASP A 234 -15.24 -20.33 15.88
N ALA A 235 -14.84 -19.38 16.73
CA ALA A 235 -15.47 -18.07 16.79
C ALA A 235 -15.18 -17.21 15.55
N THR A 236 -13.92 -17.15 15.09
CA THR A 236 -13.53 -16.36 13.91
C THR A 236 -14.06 -16.99 12.63
N THR A 237 -14.03 -18.31 12.51
CA THR A 237 -14.60 -19.07 11.39
C THR A 237 -16.12 -18.89 11.28
N LYS A 238 -16.87 -19.03 12.39
CA LYS A 238 -18.33 -18.78 12.39
C LYS A 238 -18.67 -17.35 11.99
N LYS A 239 -17.89 -16.37 12.48
CA LYS A 239 -18.08 -14.97 12.10
C LYS A 239 -17.84 -14.74 10.60
N MET A 240 -16.77 -15.30 10.04
CA MET A 240 -16.49 -15.20 8.60
C MET A 240 -17.57 -15.90 7.75
N LEU A 241 -18.04 -17.08 8.16
CA LEU A 241 -19.15 -17.78 7.51
C LEU A 241 -20.44 -16.95 7.52
N ALA A 242 -20.74 -16.30 8.64
CA ALA A 242 -21.92 -15.44 8.75
C ALA A 242 -21.84 -14.24 7.80
N ILE A 243 -20.67 -13.61 7.68
CA ILE A 243 -20.45 -12.51 6.73
C ILE A 243 -20.58 -13.01 5.29
N TYR A 244 -19.92 -14.11 4.95
CA TYR A 244 -19.97 -14.68 3.59
C TYR A 244 -21.39 -15.09 3.19
N ARG A 245 -22.14 -15.75 4.07
CA ARG A 245 -23.50 -16.24 3.80
C ARG A 245 -24.53 -15.11 3.71
N LYS A 246 -24.28 -13.95 4.31
CA LYS A 246 -25.19 -12.80 4.25
C LYS A 246 -25.32 -12.27 2.83
N ASP A 247 -24.20 -12.03 2.17
CA ASP A 247 -24.15 -11.57 0.78
C ASP A 247 -22.77 -11.86 0.17
N PRO A 248 -22.57 -13.03 -0.47
CA PRO A 248 -21.28 -13.42 -1.01
C PRO A 248 -20.86 -12.56 -2.21
N ILE A 249 -21.83 -12.04 -2.97
CA ILE A 249 -21.55 -11.21 -4.15
C ILE A 249 -21.07 -9.83 -3.69
N LEU A 250 -21.74 -9.20 -2.73
CA LEU A 250 -21.30 -7.92 -2.15
C LEU A 250 -19.89 -8.04 -1.55
N LEU A 251 -19.63 -9.12 -0.80
CA LEU A 251 -18.29 -9.38 -0.27
C LEU A 251 -17.28 -9.53 -1.41
N GLN A 252 -17.59 -10.28 -2.47
CA GLN A 252 -16.70 -10.43 -3.62
C GLN A 252 -16.44 -9.10 -4.35
N VAL A 253 -17.47 -8.26 -4.51
CA VAL A 253 -17.36 -6.91 -5.10
C VAL A 253 -16.40 -6.05 -4.28
N SER A 254 -16.45 -6.12 -2.95
CA SER A 254 -15.55 -5.35 -2.09
C SER A 254 -14.06 -5.73 -2.24
N PHE A 255 -13.77 -7.02 -2.48
CA PHE A 255 -12.42 -7.51 -2.76
C PHE A 255 -11.99 -7.13 -4.19
N ALA A 256 -12.87 -7.27 -5.17
CA ALA A 256 -12.63 -6.86 -6.55
C ALA A 256 -12.35 -5.36 -6.68
N ALA A 257 -13.07 -4.52 -5.93
CA ALA A 257 -12.80 -3.09 -5.86
C ALA A 257 -11.39 -2.79 -5.34
N GLY A 258 -10.88 -3.61 -4.41
CA GLY A 258 -9.49 -3.55 -3.96
C GLY A 258 -8.50 -3.79 -5.11
N LEU A 259 -8.72 -4.81 -5.93
CA LEU A 259 -7.88 -5.11 -7.09
C LEU A 259 -7.86 -3.97 -8.11
N ASP A 260 -9.02 -3.37 -8.40
CA ASP A 260 -9.12 -2.30 -9.38
C ASP A 260 -8.54 -0.97 -8.87
N GLY A 261 -8.99 -0.52 -7.68
CA GLY A 261 -8.70 0.82 -7.19
C GLY A 261 -7.44 0.95 -6.34
N VAL A 262 -6.89 -0.14 -5.81
CA VAL A 262 -5.76 -0.08 -4.84
C VAL A 262 -4.46 -0.59 -5.45
N LEU A 263 -4.53 -1.49 -6.43
CA LEU A 263 -3.33 -2.07 -7.03
C LEU A 263 -2.41 -0.99 -7.63
N ASN A 264 -2.97 0.06 -8.22
CA ASN A 264 -2.19 1.19 -8.74
C ASN A 264 -1.54 2.03 -7.64
N LEU A 265 -2.21 2.20 -6.48
CA LEU A 265 -1.61 2.85 -5.31
C LEU A 265 -0.44 2.02 -4.79
N LEU A 266 -0.63 0.72 -4.61
CA LEU A 266 0.38 -0.23 -4.14
C LEU A 266 1.61 -0.25 -5.05
N LYS A 267 1.41 -0.43 -6.36
CA LYS A 267 2.52 -0.44 -7.34
C LYS A 267 3.29 0.88 -7.33
N THR A 268 2.56 2.00 -7.26
CA THR A 268 3.18 3.33 -7.19
C THR A 268 3.96 3.51 -5.89
N THR A 269 3.45 3.04 -4.75
CA THR A 269 4.18 3.08 -3.49
C THR A 269 5.51 2.35 -3.58
N TYR A 270 5.52 1.10 -4.06
CA TYR A 270 6.76 0.33 -4.15
C TYR A 270 7.74 0.87 -5.20
N GLU A 271 7.24 1.46 -6.30
CA GLU A 271 8.10 2.16 -7.27
C GLU A 271 8.78 3.38 -6.62
N LEU A 272 8.04 4.15 -5.81
CA LEU A 272 8.53 5.38 -5.19
C LEU A 272 9.29 5.18 -3.87
N GLU A 273 9.23 3.99 -3.27
CA GLU A 273 10.02 3.61 -2.10
C GLU A 273 11.51 3.49 -2.43
N GLY A 274 11.85 3.30 -3.71
CA GLY A 274 13.22 3.11 -4.18
C GLY A 274 14.17 4.28 -3.87
N ASP A 275 15.45 3.95 -3.69
CA ASP A 275 16.50 4.92 -3.33
C ASP A 275 17.10 5.68 -4.51
N ARG A 276 16.68 5.40 -5.76
CA ARG A 276 17.31 5.94 -6.97
C ARG A 276 16.54 7.18 -7.48
N LEU A 277 16.43 7.30 -8.80
CA LEU A 277 15.83 8.45 -9.48
C LEU A 277 14.31 8.32 -9.66
N GLU A 278 13.68 7.29 -9.11
CA GLU A 278 12.23 7.07 -9.19
C GLU A 278 11.45 8.24 -8.57
N ILE A 279 12.06 8.99 -7.64
CA ILE A 279 11.48 10.23 -7.09
C ILE A 279 11.15 11.26 -8.18
N LEU A 280 11.87 11.28 -9.31
CA LEU A 280 11.58 12.17 -10.44
C LEU A 280 10.26 11.80 -11.15
N LEU A 281 9.73 10.61 -10.91
CA LEU A 281 8.45 10.14 -11.45
C LEU A 281 7.25 10.54 -10.58
N VAL A 282 7.49 11.00 -9.33
CA VAL A 282 6.44 11.28 -8.33
C VAL A 282 5.31 12.09 -8.93
N PHE A 283 5.61 13.22 -9.57
CA PHE A 283 4.57 14.10 -10.10
C PHE A 283 3.66 13.38 -11.10
N ARG A 284 4.25 12.70 -12.09
CA ARG A 284 3.49 11.96 -13.10
C ARG A 284 2.65 10.85 -12.49
N ARG A 285 3.21 10.09 -11.53
CA ARG A 285 2.51 8.99 -10.88
C ARG A 285 1.35 9.49 -10.02
N VAL A 286 1.59 10.53 -9.23
CA VAL A 286 0.55 11.16 -8.41
C VAL A 286 -0.56 11.75 -9.26
N GLU A 287 -0.24 12.47 -10.33
CA GLU A 287 -1.28 13.00 -11.23
C GLU A 287 -2.08 11.90 -11.93
N SER A 288 -1.44 10.78 -12.28
CA SER A 288 -2.14 9.62 -12.84
C SER A 288 -3.13 9.03 -11.83
N LEU A 289 -2.75 8.92 -10.56
CA LEU A 289 -3.63 8.47 -9.48
C LEU A 289 -4.77 9.45 -9.22
N ARG A 290 -4.51 10.76 -9.22
CA ARG A 290 -5.55 11.78 -9.09
C ARG A 290 -6.52 11.75 -10.26
N ALA A 291 -6.02 11.58 -11.49
CA ALA A 291 -6.84 11.43 -12.68
C ALA A 291 -7.72 10.18 -12.62
N TYR A 292 -7.17 9.06 -12.15
CA TYR A 292 -7.95 7.85 -11.88
C TYR A 292 -9.07 8.12 -10.85
N GLY A 293 -8.74 8.77 -9.74
CA GLY A 293 -9.72 9.14 -8.71
C GLY A 293 -10.87 10.02 -9.22
N ARG A 294 -10.58 11.01 -10.07
CA ARG A 294 -11.60 11.88 -10.68
C ARG A 294 -12.53 11.15 -11.65
N ARG A 295 -12.05 10.04 -12.23
CA ARG A 295 -12.81 9.16 -13.14
C ARG A 295 -13.64 8.11 -12.41
N LEU A 296 -13.51 7.94 -11.09
CA LEU A 296 -14.32 7.00 -10.30
C LEU A 296 -15.77 7.50 -10.20
N GLN A 297 -16.52 7.25 -11.27
CA GLN A 297 -17.92 7.60 -11.40
C GLN A 297 -18.71 6.42 -11.96
N ASP A 298 -20.00 6.36 -11.61
CA ASP A 298 -20.92 5.36 -12.14
C ASP A 298 -21.65 5.89 -13.38
N ASP A 299 -20.88 6.09 -14.45
CA ASP A 299 -21.38 6.59 -15.72
C ASP A 299 -20.78 5.81 -16.91
N ASP A 300 -21.42 5.98 -18.07
CA ASP A 300 -21.02 5.29 -19.30
C ASP A 300 -19.67 5.78 -19.87
N GLU A 301 -19.21 6.97 -19.49
CA GLU A 301 -17.92 7.52 -19.93
C GLU A 301 -16.74 6.80 -19.27
N ASN A 302 -16.97 6.19 -18.10
CA ASN A 302 -15.96 5.47 -17.32
C ASN A 302 -16.10 3.95 -17.38
N ARG A 303 -16.67 3.44 -18.49
CA ARG A 303 -16.72 2.01 -18.83
C ARG A 303 -15.33 1.38 -18.76
N GLY A 304 -15.25 0.20 -18.13
CA GLY A 304 -14.01 -0.57 -18.03
C GLY A 304 -12.98 -0.03 -17.02
N LEU A 305 -13.32 1.01 -16.25
CA LEU A 305 -12.44 1.52 -15.20
C LEU A 305 -12.25 0.52 -14.05
N LEU A 306 -13.28 -0.30 -13.77
CA LEU A 306 -13.31 -1.28 -12.68
C LEU A 306 -13.54 -2.70 -13.25
N PRO A 307 -12.60 -3.27 -14.02
CA PRO A 307 -12.82 -4.51 -14.75
C PRO A 307 -13.12 -5.71 -13.84
N ASN A 308 -12.51 -5.79 -12.66
CA ASN A 308 -12.78 -6.89 -11.72
C ASN A 308 -14.15 -6.73 -11.08
N VAL A 309 -14.54 -5.51 -10.67
CA VAL A 309 -15.88 -5.24 -10.16
C VAL A 309 -16.93 -5.55 -11.22
N ASP A 310 -16.75 -5.04 -12.43
CA ASP A 310 -17.68 -5.23 -13.55
C ASP A 310 -17.87 -6.73 -13.84
N ALA A 311 -16.80 -7.53 -13.78
CA ALA A 311 -16.88 -8.99 -13.94
C ALA A 311 -17.68 -9.67 -12.81
N VAL A 312 -17.49 -9.27 -11.55
CA VAL A 312 -18.24 -9.81 -10.41
C VAL A 312 -19.73 -9.44 -10.52
N VAL A 313 -20.03 -8.17 -10.82
CA VAL A 313 -21.41 -7.69 -10.98
C VAL A 313 -22.11 -8.48 -12.07
N ARG A 314 -21.51 -8.65 -13.26
CA ARG A 314 -22.11 -9.44 -14.36
C ARG A 314 -22.44 -10.87 -13.97
N ARG A 315 -21.63 -11.52 -13.13
CA ARG A 315 -21.93 -12.88 -12.64
C ARG A 315 -23.11 -12.92 -11.68
N GLY A 316 -23.32 -11.85 -10.92
CA GLY A 316 -24.42 -11.71 -9.97
C GLY A 316 -25.72 -11.18 -10.57
N LEU A 317 -25.70 -10.69 -11.81
CA LEU A 317 -26.88 -10.18 -12.49
C LEU A 317 -27.71 -11.31 -13.11
N GLU A 318 -29.01 -11.26 -12.87
CA GLU A 318 -30.01 -12.03 -13.62
C GLU A 318 -30.53 -11.17 -14.77
N PRO A 319 -30.20 -11.51 -16.03
CA PRO A 319 -30.70 -10.77 -17.18
C PRO A 319 -32.21 -10.98 -17.38
N LEU A 320 -32.94 -9.88 -17.48
CA LEU A 320 -34.39 -9.84 -17.70
C LEU A 320 -34.71 -9.13 -19.02
N VAL A 321 -35.93 -9.30 -19.53
CA VAL A 321 -36.41 -8.49 -20.66
C VAL A 321 -36.34 -7.00 -20.29
N GLY A 322 -35.82 -6.18 -21.19
CA GLY A 322 -35.54 -4.76 -20.99
C GLY A 322 -34.13 -4.47 -20.46
N TYR A 323 -33.34 -5.48 -20.10
CA TYR A 323 -31.96 -5.27 -19.67
C TYR A 323 -31.09 -4.78 -20.83
N LYS A 324 -30.21 -3.83 -20.53
CA LYS A 324 -29.30 -3.24 -21.52
C LYS A 324 -28.02 -4.05 -21.64
N ILE A 325 -27.50 -4.14 -22.85
CA ILE A 325 -26.18 -4.69 -23.14
C ILE A 325 -25.36 -3.71 -23.97
N VAL A 326 -24.05 -3.90 -23.93
CA VAL A 326 -23.07 -3.15 -24.71
C VAL A 326 -22.14 -4.15 -25.37
N LYS A 327 -22.08 -4.14 -26.70
CA LYS A 327 -21.19 -5.01 -27.48
C LYS A 327 -20.38 -4.19 -28.47
N GLU A 328 -19.06 -4.44 -28.49
CA GLU A 328 -18.17 -3.87 -29.49
C GLU A 328 -17.98 -4.87 -30.62
N PHE A 329 -18.30 -4.44 -31.85
CA PHE A 329 -18.13 -5.22 -33.06
C PHE A 329 -16.89 -4.74 -33.79
N ALA A 330 -15.96 -5.66 -34.06
CA ALA A 330 -14.68 -5.35 -34.69
C ALA A 330 -14.89 -4.66 -36.06
N GLY A 331 -14.39 -3.43 -36.20
CA GLY A 331 -14.53 -2.63 -37.42
C GLY A 331 -15.87 -1.88 -37.57
N HIS A 332 -16.83 -2.10 -36.67
CA HIS A 332 -18.17 -1.49 -36.71
C HIS A 332 -18.48 -0.60 -35.51
N GLY A 333 -17.70 -0.70 -34.42
CA GLY A 333 -17.83 0.15 -33.24
C GLY A 333 -18.68 -0.47 -32.14
N THR A 334 -19.15 0.35 -31.21
CA THR A 334 -19.90 -0.07 -30.03
C THR A 334 -21.39 0.14 -30.23
N TYR A 335 -22.18 -0.89 -29.98
CA TYR A 335 -23.63 -0.87 -30.13
C TYR A 335 -24.33 -1.11 -28.80
N LEU A 336 -25.43 -0.39 -28.61
CA LEU A 336 -26.34 -0.59 -27.48
C LEU A 336 -27.43 -1.59 -27.87
N GLY A 337 -27.54 -2.68 -27.09
CA GLY A 337 -28.58 -3.69 -27.25
C GLY A 337 -29.53 -3.72 -26.07
N THR A 338 -30.74 -4.21 -26.30
CA THR A 338 -31.73 -4.50 -25.24
C THR A 338 -32.21 -5.92 -25.38
N ILE A 339 -32.31 -6.65 -24.26
CA ILE A 339 -32.92 -7.98 -24.23
C ILE A 339 -34.42 -7.80 -24.48
N THR A 340 -34.92 -8.31 -25.59
CA THR A 340 -36.33 -8.18 -25.98
C THR A 340 -37.15 -9.42 -25.68
N ASP A 341 -36.51 -10.59 -25.62
CA ASP A 341 -37.17 -11.86 -25.33
C ASP A 341 -36.23 -12.84 -24.64
N ILE A 342 -36.80 -13.78 -23.88
CA ILE A 342 -36.06 -14.86 -23.21
C ILE A 342 -36.83 -16.16 -23.44
N ASP A 343 -36.27 -17.01 -24.30
CA ASP A 343 -36.77 -18.36 -24.52
C ASP A 343 -36.29 -19.28 -23.39
N LYS A 344 -37.26 -19.90 -22.72
CA LYS A 344 -37.07 -20.81 -21.58
C LYS A 344 -37.55 -22.22 -21.89
N GLU A 345 -37.75 -22.58 -23.16
CA GLU A 345 -38.21 -23.91 -23.57
C GLU A 345 -37.21 -25.01 -23.13
N ASP A 346 -35.90 -24.73 -23.18
CA ASP A 346 -34.89 -25.61 -22.61
C ASP A 346 -34.58 -25.21 -21.14
N PRO A 347 -34.93 -26.05 -20.15
CA PRO A 347 -34.67 -25.77 -18.74
C PRO A 347 -33.17 -25.78 -18.38
N VAL A 348 -32.30 -26.25 -19.28
CA VAL A 348 -30.85 -26.30 -19.12
C VAL A 348 -30.17 -25.11 -19.79
N LYS A 349 -30.79 -24.50 -20.82
CA LYS A 349 -30.17 -23.44 -21.62
C LYS A 349 -31.20 -22.41 -22.10
N PHE A 350 -31.31 -21.31 -21.37
CA PHE A 350 -32.12 -20.18 -21.80
C PHE A 350 -31.44 -19.43 -22.93
N MET A 351 -32.22 -19.07 -23.95
CA MET A 351 -31.75 -18.25 -25.07
C MET A 351 -32.31 -16.84 -24.94
N TYR A 352 -31.44 -15.85 -25.08
CA TYR A 352 -31.77 -14.44 -24.95
C TYR A 352 -31.76 -13.81 -26.32
N THR A 353 -32.84 -13.11 -26.68
CA THR A 353 -32.92 -12.34 -27.92
C THR A 353 -32.62 -10.88 -27.62
N ILE A 354 -31.68 -10.31 -28.36
CA ILE A 354 -31.22 -8.94 -28.22
C ILE A 354 -31.57 -8.19 -29.49
N THR A 355 -32.17 -7.02 -29.34
CA THR A 355 -32.29 -6.05 -30.43
C THR A 355 -31.33 -4.89 -30.20
N TYR A 356 -30.50 -4.62 -31.21
CA TYR A 356 -29.56 -3.50 -31.24
C TYR A 356 -30.22 -2.22 -31.74
N GLU A 357 -29.59 -1.08 -31.47
CA GLU A 357 -30.11 0.24 -31.85
C GLU A 357 -30.23 0.49 -33.36
N ASP A 358 -29.53 -0.29 -34.18
CA ASP A 358 -29.64 -0.31 -35.64
C ASP A 358 -30.76 -1.24 -36.16
N GLY A 359 -31.43 -1.95 -35.26
CA GLY A 359 -32.51 -2.88 -35.57
C GLY A 359 -32.06 -4.33 -35.79
N ASP A 360 -30.75 -4.62 -35.73
CA ASP A 360 -30.26 -5.99 -35.84
C ASP A 360 -30.64 -6.81 -34.62
N VAL A 361 -30.81 -8.12 -34.83
CA VAL A 361 -31.24 -9.06 -33.81
C VAL A 361 -30.22 -10.19 -33.70
N GLU A 362 -29.82 -10.50 -32.47
CA GLU A 362 -28.94 -11.62 -32.15
C GLU A 362 -29.56 -12.45 -31.04
N THR A 363 -29.38 -13.77 -31.12
CA THR A 363 -29.80 -14.71 -30.09
C THR A 363 -28.56 -15.39 -29.52
N MET A 364 -28.41 -15.36 -28.20
CA MET A 364 -27.24 -15.87 -27.49
C MET A 364 -27.63 -16.55 -26.20
N ASP A 365 -26.81 -17.48 -25.73
CA ASP A 365 -27.02 -18.08 -24.41
C ASP A 365 -26.51 -17.18 -23.28
N LEU A 366 -26.73 -17.59 -22.03
CA LEU A 366 -26.33 -16.80 -20.86
C LEU A 366 -24.82 -16.58 -20.78
N ASP A 367 -24.01 -17.56 -21.16
CA ASP A 367 -22.55 -17.47 -21.06
C ASP A 367 -21.99 -16.55 -22.15
N GLU A 368 -22.59 -16.57 -23.34
CA GLU A 368 -22.30 -15.65 -24.44
C GLU A 368 -22.78 -14.21 -24.13
N LEU A 369 -23.93 -14.05 -23.47
CA LEU A 369 -24.51 -12.75 -23.10
C LEU A 369 -23.76 -12.04 -21.98
N ARG A 370 -23.31 -12.80 -20.98
CA ARG A 370 -22.83 -12.26 -19.70
C ARG A 370 -21.72 -11.20 -19.84
N PRO A 371 -20.71 -11.32 -20.73
CA PRO A 371 -19.70 -10.28 -20.94
C PRO A 371 -20.26 -8.92 -21.37
N PHE A 372 -21.42 -8.91 -22.05
CA PHE A 372 -22.01 -7.71 -22.64
C PHE A 372 -23.02 -7.01 -21.73
N LEU A 373 -23.43 -7.63 -20.61
CA LEU A 373 -24.38 -7.03 -19.68
C LEU A 373 -23.88 -5.67 -19.19
N ALA A 374 -24.75 -4.65 -19.29
CA ALA A 374 -24.47 -3.33 -18.78
C ALA A 374 -24.50 -3.34 -17.24
N VAL A 375 -23.39 -2.95 -16.62
CA VAL A 375 -23.23 -2.93 -15.16
C VAL A 375 -23.38 -1.54 -14.54
N HIS A 376 -23.36 -0.50 -15.37
CA HIS A 376 -23.52 0.89 -14.95
C HIS A 376 -24.94 1.11 -14.44
N GLY A 377 -25.07 1.82 -13.33
CA GLY A 377 -26.34 2.01 -12.65
C GLY A 377 -26.71 0.89 -11.68
N SER A 378 -25.97 -0.23 -11.65
CA SER A 378 -26.20 -1.30 -10.67
C SER A 378 -25.80 -0.86 -9.26
N GLU A 379 -26.58 -1.25 -8.26
CA GLU A 379 -26.30 -0.88 -6.86
C GLU A 379 -24.96 -1.43 -6.36
N LEU A 380 -24.56 -2.62 -6.84
CA LEU A 380 -23.25 -3.21 -6.53
C LEU A 380 -22.08 -2.41 -7.11
N ARG A 381 -22.20 -1.92 -8.35
CA ARG A 381 -21.15 -1.09 -8.96
C ARG A 381 -21.08 0.29 -8.28
N LYS A 382 -22.23 0.93 -8.02
CA LYS A 382 -22.30 2.19 -7.24
C LYS A 382 -21.66 2.03 -5.87
N TYR A 383 -21.92 0.90 -5.21
CA TYR A 383 -21.31 0.55 -3.93
C TYR A 383 -19.77 0.51 -4.02
N ALA A 384 -19.23 -0.19 -5.03
CA ALA A 384 -17.79 -0.25 -5.26
C ALA A 384 -17.19 1.13 -5.54
N VAL A 385 -17.80 1.92 -6.43
CA VAL A 385 -17.37 3.28 -6.75
C VAL A 385 -17.34 4.13 -5.48
N LYS A 386 -18.43 4.14 -4.71
CA LYS A 386 -18.51 4.91 -3.46
C LYS A 386 -17.42 4.51 -2.47
N GLY A 387 -17.19 3.21 -2.26
CA GLY A 387 -16.17 2.70 -1.35
C GLY A 387 -14.74 3.11 -1.74
N LEU A 388 -14.46 3.20 -3.05
CA LEU A 388 -13.17 3.68 -3.57
C LEU A 388 -13.04 5.20 -3.52
N SER A 389 -14.12 5.95 -3.77
CA SER A 389 -14.10 7.41 -3.85
C SER A 389 -13.68 8.07 -2.54
N TYR A 390 -13.95 7.46 -1.38
CA TYR A 390 -13.46 7.96 -0.09
C TYR A 390 -11.94 7.99 -0.01
N ALA A 391 -11.28 6.93 -0.48
CA ALA A 391 -9.82 6.86 -0.54
C ALA A 391 -9.26 7.95 -1.47
N TYR A 392 -9.76 8.04 -2.70
CA TYR A 392 -9.25 9.03 -3.65
C TYR A 392 -9.57 10.48 -3.28
N ALA A 393 -10.70 10.73 -2.59
CA ALA A 393 -10.99 12.04 -2.01
C ALA A 393 -10.01 12.39 -0.88
N TYR A 394 -9.61 11.41 -0.05
CA TYR A 394 -8.54 11.60 0.93
C TYR A 394 -7.23 11.98 0.25
N LEU A 395 -6.82 11.25 -0.79
CA LEU A 395 -5.60 11.54 -1.56
C LEU A 395 -5.62 12.97 -2.12
N GLU A 396 -6.71 13.35 -2.80
CA GLU A 396 -6.88 14.69 -3.37
C GLU A 396 -6.75 15.78 -2.31
N LYS A 397 -7.43 15.61 -1.17
CA LYS A 397 -7.36 16.55 -0.04
C LYS A 397 -5.95 16.67 0.54
N ARG A 398 -5.21 15.56 0.64
CA ARG A 398 -3.84 15.58 1.19
C ARG A 398 -2.85 16.29 0.28
N LEU A 399 -3.03 16.18 -1.03
CA LEU A 399 -2.13 16.78 -2.02
C LEU A 399 -2.45 18.26 -2.30
N THR A 400 -3.72 18.64 -2.28
CA THR A 400 -4.17 20.02 -2.55
C THR A 400 -4.17 20.90 -1.30
N GLY A 401 -4.42 20.33 -0.12
CA GLY A 401 -4.43 21.03 1.16
C GLY A 401 -3.06 21.52 1.64
N TRP A 402 -1.99 21.27 0.88
CA TRP A 402 -0.62 21.69 1.16
C TRP A 402 -0.22 23.02 0.52
N ALA A 403 -1.10 23.62 -0.29
CA ALA A 403 -0.92 24.97 -0.83
C ALA A 403 -1.17 26.04 0.25
N ALA A 404 -0.37 26.08 1.32
CA ALA A 404 -0.23 27.24 2.22
C ALA A 404 0.84 27.00 3.31
N CYS A 405 2.09 26.76 2.92
CA CYS A 405 3.26 27.09 3.75
C CYS A 405 4.29 27.74 2.83
N GLY A 406 3.95 28.95 2.37
CA GLY A 406 4.91 29.92 1.87
C GLY A 406 5.40 30.79 3.01
#